data_AF-A0A2K3KAY0-F1
#
_entry.id   AF-A0A2K3KAY0-F1
#
_cell.length_a   1.000
_cell.length_b   1.000
_cell.length_c   1.000
_cell.angle_alpha   90.00
_cell.angle_beta   90.00
_cell.angle_gamma   90.00
#
_symmetry.space_group_name_H-M   'P 1'
#
loop_
_entity.id
_entity.type
_entity.pdbx_description
1 polymer ?
#
loop_
_entity_poly.entity_id
_entity_poly.type
_entity_poly.pdbx_seq_one_letter_code
_entity_poly.pdbx_strand_id
1 'polypeptide(L)' 'DLSNNSLNGPLPDFLNNLESLQFLNVGKNKLTGLVPSELLERAKTGSLTL' A
#
# COMPACT_ATOMS: atom_id res chain seq x y z
N ASP A 1 1.01 2.15 9.89
CA ASP A 1 -0.07 1.15 9.92
C ASP A 1 -1.38 1.88 9.67
N LEU A 2 -2.15 1.45 8.67
CA LEU A 2 -3.47 1.94 8.30
C LEU A 2 -4.50 0.80 8.27
N SER A 3 -4.16 -0.35 8.85
CA SER A 3 -5.03 -1.52 8.84
C SER A 3 -6.31 -1.30 9.64
N ASN A 4 -7.35 -2.07 9.31
CA ASN A 4 -8.63 -2.09 10.02
C ASN A 4 -9.34 -0.72 10.04
N ASN A 5 -9.36 -0.04 8.90
CA ASN A 5 -10.09 1.21 8.70
C ASN A 5 -11.18 1.03 7.64
N SER A 6 -11.93 2.10 7.38
CA SER A 6 -12.91 2.18 6.28
C SER A 6 -12.37 2.93 5.06
N LEU A 7 -11.05 2.90 4.84
CA LEU A 7 -10.45 3.50 3.65
C LEU A 7 -10.99 2.80 2.40
N ASN A 8 -11.29 3.57 1.37
CA ASN A 8 -11.88 3.10 0.12
C ASN A 8 -11.29 3.85 -1.08
N GLY A 9 -11.52 3.33 -2.28
CA GLY A 9 -10.91 3.84 -3.51
C GLY A 9 -9.52 3.25 -3.77
N PRO A 10 -8.83 3.71 -4.83
CA PRO A 10 -7.49 3.25 -5.20
C PRO A 10 -6.41 3.69 -4.22
N LEU A 11 -5.35 2.87 -4.14
CA LEU A 11 -4.10 3.32 -3.54
C LEU A 11 -3.56 4.47 -4.38
N PRO A 12 -3.19 5.61 -3.76
CA PRO A 12 -2.73 6.76 -4.50
C PRO A 12 -1.26 6.61 -4.94
N ASP A 13 -0.95 7.06 -6.16
CA ASP A 13 0.38 6.90 -6.77
C ASP A 13 1.50 7.61 -6.00
N PHE A 14 1.19 8.63 -5.20
CA PHE A 14 2.20 9.32 -4.39
C PHE A 14 2.90 8.41 -3.37
N LEU A 15 2.28 7.27 -3.01
CA LEU A 15 2.91 6.27 -2.15
C LEU A 15 4.21 5.73 -2.74
N ASN A 16 4.36 5.78 -4.07
CA ASN A 16 5.59 5.44 -4.77
C ASN A 16 6.76 6.37 -4.39
N ASN A 17 6.46 7.64 -4.10
CA ASN A 17 7.47 8.67 -3.81
C ASN A 17 7.95 8.64 -2.35
N LEU A 18 7.38 7.78 -1.52
CA LEU A 18 7.79 7.64 -0.12
C LEU A 18 9.01 6.71 -0.04
N GLU A 19 10.19 7.23 -0.37
CA GLU A 19 11.45 6.46 -0.44
C GLU A 19 11.82 5.80 0.90
N SER A 20 11.57 6.49 2.02
CA SER A 20 11.83 5.97 3.37
C SER A 20 10.77 5.01 3.89
N LEU A 21 9.69 4.76 3.14
CA LEU A 21 8.62 3.86 3.57
C LEU A 21 9.10 2.40 3.51
N GLN A 22 9.27 1.79 4.68
CA GLN A 22 9.70 0.39 4.82
C GLN A 22 8.53 -0.57 5.05
N PHE A 23 7.47 -0.08 5.67
CA PHE A 23 6.31 -0.88 6.03
C PHE A 23 5.03 -0.07 5.85
N LEU A 24 4.10 -0.64 5.09
CA LEU A 24 2.75 -0.13 4.93
C LEU A 24 1.78 -1.29 5.09
N ASN A 25 0.92 -1.19 6.09
CA ASN A 25 -0.16 -2.15 6.30
C ASN A 25 -1.47 -1.46 6.00
N VAL A 26 -2.19 -1.95 4.99
CA VAL A 26 -3.51 -1.44 4.59
C VAL A 26 -4.57 -2.54 4.67
N GLY A 27 -4.27 -3.66 5.32
CA GLY A 27 -5.18 -4.79 5.45
C GLY A 27 -6.46 -4.43 6.17
N LYS A 28 -7.52 -5.19 5.87
CA LYS A 28 -8.87 -4.95 6.43
C LYS A 28 -9.39 -3.54 6.13
N ASN A 29 -9.18 -3.06 4.90
CA ASN A 29 -9.84 -1.86 4.35
C ASN A 29 -10.76 -2.24 3.18
N LYS A 30 -11.41 -1.24 2.57
CA LYS A 30 -12.27 -1.38 1.39
C LYS A 30 -11.61 -0.77 0.15
N LEU A 31 -10.30 -0.87 0.05
CA LEU A 31 -9.53 -0.34 -1.08
C LEU A 31 -9.89 -1.10 -2.36
N THR A 32 -9.95 -0.39 -3.47
CA THR A 32 -10.33 -0.92 -4.79
C THR A 32 -9.30 -0.48 -5.84
N GLY A 33 -9.45 -0.86 -7.11
CA GLY A 33 -8.49 -0.45 -8.15
C GLY A 33 -7.20 -1.26 -8.15
N LEU A 34 -6.24 -0.84 -8.97
CA LEU A 34 -4.98 -1.55 -9.14
C LEU A 34 -4.02 -1.16 -8.02
N VAL A 35 -3.29 -2.14 -7.49
CA VAL A 35 -2.09 -1.85 -6.69
C VAL A 35 -1.01 -1.39 -7.67
N PRO A 36 -0.41 -0.20 -7.48
CA PRO A 36 0.68 0.27 -8.32
C PRO A 36 1.81 -0.76 -8.39
N SER A 37 2.27 -1.07 -9.60
CA SER A 37 3.33 -2.07 -9.87
C SER A 37 4.60 -1.79 -9.06
N GLU A 38 4.94 -0.52 -8.88
CA GLU A 38 6.09 -0.05 -8.15
C GLU A 38 6.00 -0.37 -6.64
N LEU A 39 4.80 -0.28 -6.05
CA LEU A 39 4.56 -0.71 -4.67
C LEU A 39 4.69 -2.23 -4.53
N LEU A 40 4.23 -2.99 -5.52
CA LEU A 40 4.40 -4.44 -5.58
C LEU A 40 5.87 -4.86 -5.75
N GLU A 41 6.67 -4.13 -6.51
CA GLU A 41 8.11 -4.40 -6.62
C GLU A 41 8.85 -4.08 -5.31
N ARG A 42 8.50 -2.99 -4.62
CA ARG A 42 9.06 -2.67 -3.29
C ARG A 42 8.61 -3.63 -2.20
N ALA A 43 7.39 -4.15 -2.31
CA ALA A 43 6.88 -5.22 -1.45
C ALA A 43 7.63 -6.57 -1.58
N LYS A 44 8.29 -6.80 -2.71
CA LYS A 44 9.12 -7.99 -2.90
C LYS A 44 10.46 -7.87 -2.21
N THR A 45 10.94 -6.63 -2.00
CA THR A 45 12.23 -6.34 -1.36
C THR A 45 12.11 -6.00 0.14
N GLY A 46 10.90 -5.69 0.63
CA GLY A 46 10.56 -5.55 2.05
C GLY A 46 9.12 -5.98 2.33
N SER A 47 8.78 -6.40 3.55
CA SER A 47 7.46 -6.96 3.88
C SER A 47 6.31 -5.95 3.65
N LEU A 48 5.57 -6.07 2.54
CA LEU A 48 4.25 -5.45 2.38
C LEU A 48 3.18 -6.51 2.67
N THR A 49 2.40 -6.30 3.72
CA THR A 49 1.20 -7.11 3.97
C THR A 49 0.00 -6.30 3.52
N LEU A 50 -0.68 -6.79 2.48
CA LEU A 50 -1.91 -6.18 1.94
C LEU A 50 -3.12 -6.47 2.83
#